data_AF-A0A969G652-F1
#
_entry.id   AF-A0A969G652-F1
#
_cell.length_a   1.000
_cell.length_b   1.000
_cell.length_c   1.000
_cell.angle_alpha   90.00
_cell.angle_beta   90.00
_cell.angle_gamma   90.00
#
_symmetry.space_group_name_H-M   'P 1'
#
loop_
_entity.id
_entity.type
_entity.pdbx_description
1 polymer ?
#
loop_
_entity_poly.entity_id
_entity_poly.type
_entity_poly.pdbx_seq_one_letter_code
_entity_poly.pdbx_strand_id
1 'polypeptide(L)'
;MLDELIQNQSAEGLFACLEIIGMYSFKKNLDPLLIQKVKSITSSSIIFNNDIELGVSQDFHFIQLIEKIISQNCMDDDYVTNLMSRVLQIIRESCSTYSVNVREIYFKVLCLLIKRFPHIVWEQLSSFYDSATNIQLDRPLDFLAPNIITAHTDFVHVKSGILFQIMQDEVIKDECLDWAKENPERNGAFLCSFYPVLEIEKFKEGDKDNYKVKGWHPKFIELVEEFGQYDTFITQLDQRIEPSSWMDSPIPYIDIFIEPLSEWSEEHPIPKIRNWSRERLREIQRYIQNWNNNSY
;
A
#
# COMPACT_ATOMS: atom_id res chain seq x y z
N MET A 1 -20.45 4.21 -33.07
CA MET A 1 -19.87 5.19 -32.14
C MET A 1 -19.00 4.54 -31.05
N LEU A 2 -19.54 3.91 -29.99
CA LEU A 2 -18.69 3.29 -28.95
C LEU A 2 -17.78 2.18 -29.52
N ASP A 3 -18.31 1.33 -30.42
CA ASP A 3 -17.51 0.27 -31.05
C ASP A 3 -16.41 0.83 -31.96
N GLU A 4 -16.64 1.96 -32.63
CA GLU A 4 -15.63 2.62 -33.47
C GLU A 4 -14.51 3.23 -32.63
N LEU A 5 -14.86 3.80 -31.47
CA LEU A 5 -13.87 4.35 -30.52
C LEU A 5 -13.01 3.24 -29.89
N ILE A 6 -13.61 2.09 -29.56
CA ILE A 6 -12.87 0.93 -29.04
C ILE A 6 -11.99 0.30 -30.14
N GLN A 7 -12.49 0.22 -31.38
CA GLN A 7 -11.74 -0.32 -32.52
C GLN A 7 -10.52 0.53 -32.92
N ASN A 8 -10.57 1.84 -32.72
CA ASN A 8 -9.42 2.71 -32.94
C ASN A 8 -8.28 2.49 -31.92
N GLN A 9 -8.55 1.78 -30.81
CA GLN A 9 -7.61 1.40 -29.74
C GLN A 9 -6.70 2.52 -29.20
N SER A 10 -7.00 3.81 -29.46
CA SER A 10 -6.27 4.90 -28.82
C SER A 10 -6.76 5.05 -27.38
N ALA A 11 -5.83 5.38 -26.48
CA ALA A 11 -6.17 5.57 -25.08
C ALA A 11 -7.17 6.70 -24.86
N GLU A 12 -7.12 7.78 -25.64
CA GLU A 12 -8.14 8.85 -25.60
C GLU A 12 -9.52 8.34 -26.02
N GLY A 13 -9.60 7.47 -27.03
CA GLY A 13 -10.84 6.85 -27.46
C GLY A 13 -11.42 5.92 -26.38
N LEU A 14 -10.56 5.18 -25.68
CA LEU A 14 -10.95 4.34 -24.55
C LEU A 14 -11.48 5.18 -23.38
N PHE A 15 -10.81 6.28 -23.02
CA PHE A 15 -11.30 7.20 -21.99
C PHE A 15 -12.61 7.87 -22.37
N ALA A 16 -12.74 8.35 -23.60
CA ALA A 16 -14.00 8.93 -24.09
C ALA A 16 -15.15 7.92 -23.99
N CYS A 17 -14.89 6.63 -24.25
CA CYS A 17 -15.87 5.58 -24.03
C CYS A 17 -16.27 5.47 -22.56
N LEU A 18 -15.30 5.44 -21.64
CA LEU A 18 -15.58 5.39 -20.20
C LEU A 18 -16.37 6.62 -19.73
N GLU A 19 -16.04 7.81 -20.20
CA GLU A 19 -16.79 9.03 -19.87
C GLU A 19 -18.23 8.96 -20.37
N ILE A 20 -18.45 8.58 -21.63
CA ILE A 20 -19.81 8.44 -22.21
C ILE A 20 -20.62 7.41 -21.42
N ILE A 21 -20.03 6.26 -21.10
CA ILE A 21 -20.69 5.22 -20.30
C ILE A 21 -20.96 5.72 -18.88
N GLY A 22 -20.00 6.40 -18.25
CA GLY A 22 -20.13 6.99 -16.92
C GLY A 22 -21.26 8.02 -16.85
N MET A 23 -21.33 8.92 -17.82
CA MET A 23 -22.39 9.92 -17.94
C MET A 23 -23.78 9.27 -18.13
N TYR A 24 -23.89 8.29 -19.03
CA TYR A 24 -25.16 7.61 -19.31
C TYR A 24 -25.64 6.76 -18.13
N SER A 25 -24.70 6.15 -17.41
CA SER A 25 -24.97 5.24 -16.31
C SER A 25 -24.94 5.91 -14.93
N PHE A 26 -24.73 7.23 -14.81
CA PHE A 26 -24.47 7.90 -13.53
C PHE A 26 -25.44 7.46 -12.40
N LYS A 27 -26.75 7.44 -12.67
CA LYS A 27 -27.80 6.99 -11.74
C LYS A 27 -28.43 5.64 -12.07
N LYS A 28 -27.92 4.94 -13.09
CA LYS A 28 -28.49 3.68 -13.58
C LYS A 28 -27.51 2.53 -13.38
N ASN A 29 -28.05 1.31 -13.34
CA ASN A 29 -27.23 0.11 -13.44
C ASN A 29 -26.67 0.00 -14.87
N LEU A 30 -25.55 -0.71 -14.99
CA LEU A 30 -24.96 -1.00 -16.28
C LEU A 30 -25.71 -2.22 -16.84
N ASP A 31 -26.06 -2.18 -18.12
CA ASP A 31 -26.53 -3.39 -18.78
C ASP A 31 -25.34 -4.36 -19.03
N PRO A 32 -25.60 -5.65 -19.27
CA PRO A 32 -24.54 -6.64 -19.46
C PRO A 32 -23.56 -6.31 -20.60
N LEU A 33 -24.01 -5.65 -21.66
CA LEU A 33 -23.17 -5.28 -22.80
C LEU A 33 -22.20 -4.16 -22.40
N LEU A 34 -22.69 -3.15 -21.67
CA LEU A 34 -21.86 -2.08 -21.13
C LEU A 34 -20.85 -2.61 -20.10
N ILE A 35 -21.24 -3.57 -19.26
CA ILE A 35 -20.31 -4.22 -18.32
C ILE A 35 -19.15 -4.86 -19.08
N GLN A 36 -19.44 -5.66 -20.12
CA GLN A 36 -18.39 -6.29 -20.93
C GLN A 36 -17.45 -5.26 -21.57
N LYS A 37 -17.99 -4.16 -22.09
CA LYS A 37 -17.18 -3.07 -22.67
C LYS A 37 -16.30 -2.42 -21.62
N VAL A 38 -16.83 -2.06 -20.46
CA VAL A 38 -16.06 -1.46 -19.37
C VAL A 38 -14.95 -2.42 -18.92
N LYS A 39 -15.25 -3.71 -18.75
CA LYS A 39 -14.24 -4.72 -18.40
C LYS A 39 -13.10 -4.76 -19.42
N SER A 40 -13.44 -4.86 -20.71
CA SER A 40 -12.47 -4.88 -21.79
C SER A 40 -11.61 -3.61 -21.83
N ILE A 41 -12.19 -2.44 -21.59
CA ILE A 41 -11.46 -1.17 -21.62
C ILE A 41 -10.52 -1.04 -20.42
N THR A 42 -11.03 -1.28 -19.21
CA THR A 42 -10.27 -1.11 -17.95
C THR A 42 -9.15 -2.13 -17.77
N SER A 43 -9.25 -3.31 -18.40
CA SER A 43 -8.17 -4.30 -18.46
C SER A 43 -7.21 -4.10 -19.63
N SER A 44 -7.48 -3.14 -20.53
CA SER A 44 -6.64 -2.89 -21.69
C SER A 44 -5.26 -2.36 -21.29
N SER A 45 -4.21 -2.88 -21.91
CA SER A 45 -2.86 -2.36 -21.71
C SER A 45 -2.64 -0.99 -22.32
N ILE A 46 -3.45 -0.63 -23.33
CA ILE A 46 -3.22 0.57 -24.13
C ILE A 46 -3.70 1.82 -23.39
N ILE A 47 -4.66 1.69 -22.47
CA ILE A 47 -5.35 2.82 -21.86
C ILE A 47 -4.42 3.80 -21.11
N PHE A 48 -3.21 3.37 -20.73
CA PHE A 48 -2.19 4.23 -20.12
C PHE A 48 -0.80 4.13 -20.78
N ASN A 49 -0.71 3.61 -22.01
CA ASN A 49 0.59 3.33 -22.67
C ASN A 49 1.30 4.57 -23.25
N ASN A 50 0.64 5.72 -23.28
CA ASN A 50 1.21 6.98 -23.76
C ASN A 50 1.07 8.00 -22.64
N ASP A 51 2.03 8.92 -22.51
CA ASP A 51 2.05 10.05 -21.56
C ASP A 51 0.81 10.97 -21.69
N ILE A 52 -0.35 10.44 -21.38
CA ILE A 52 -1.62 11.16 -21.41
C ILE A 52 -1.70 11.90 -20.10
N GLU A 53 -1.68 13.23 -20.20
CA GLU A 53 -2.11 14.10 -19.12
C GLU A 53 -3.61 13.86 -18.92
N LEU A 54 -3.94 13.03 -17.94
CA LEU A 54 -5.32 12.74 -17.57
C LEU A 54 -5.90 13.95 -16.86
N GLY A 55 -7.10 14.35 -17.30
CA GLY A 55 -7.92 15.29 -16.55
C GLY A 55 -8.62 14.59 -15.39
N VAL A 56 -8.92 15.34 -14.32
CA VAL A 56 -9.60 14.85 -13.10
C VAL A 56 -10.91 14.07 -13.38
N SER A 57 -11.62 14.42 -14.47
CA SER A 57 -12.85 13.74 -14.94
C SER A 57 -12.62 12.27 -15.32
N GLN A 58 -11.50 11.99 -16.00
CA GLN A 58 -11.21 10.67 -16.57
C GLN A 58 -10.89 9.66 -15.47
N ASP A 59 -10.15 10.08 -14.44
CA ASP A 59 -9.84 9.30 -13.25
C ASP A 59 -11.12 8.91 -12.49
N PHE A 60 -12.04 9.87 -12.33
CA PHE A 60 -13.30 9.66 -11.62
C PHE A 60 -14.17 8.61 -12.31
N HIS A 61 -14.37 8.72 -13.63
CA HIS A 61 -15.21 7.78 -14.36
C HIS A 61 -14.62 6.37 -14.43
N PHE A 62 -13.29 6.25 -14.53
CA PHE A 62 -12.61 4.95 -14.50
C PHE A 62 -12.93 4.19 -13.21
N ILE A 63 -12.70 4.83 -12.05
CA ILE A 63 -12.95 4.22 -10.73
C ILE A 63 -14.44 3.99 -10.50
N GLN A 64 -15.29 4.98 -10.80
CA GLN A 64 -16.74 4.89 -10.61
C GLN A 64 -17.35 3.70 -11.36
N LEU A 65 -16.88 3.41 -12.58
CA LEU A 65 -17.40 2.30 -13.37
C LEU A 65 -16.96 0.94 -12.81
N ILE A 66 -15.73 0.82 -12.28
CA ILE A 66 -15.29 -0.38 -11.58
C ILE A 66 -16.12 -0.61 -10.30
N GLU A 67 -16.35 0.45 -9.51
CA GLU A 67 -17.24 0.38 -8.33
C GLU A 67 -18.67 -0.06 -8.70
N LYS A 68 -19.19 0.42 -9.83
CA LYS A 68 -20.49 0.00 -10.36
C LYS A 68 -20.51 -1.49 -10.73
N ILE A 69 -19.48 -2.02 -11.37
CA ILE A 69 -19.37 -3.46 -11.67
C ILE A 69 -19.33 -4.28 -10.37
N ILE A 70 -18.54 -3.83 -9.38
CA ILE A 70 -18.45 -4.47 -8.05
C ILE A 70 -19.82 -4.48 -7.36
N SER A 71 -20.50 -3.34 -7.29
CA SER A 71 -21.81 -3.22 -6.62
C SER A 71 -22.92 -4.03 -7.29
N GLN A 72 -22.79 -4.33 -8.58
CA GLN A 72 -23.71 -5.22 -9.32
C GLN A 72 -23.30 -6.70 -9.24
N ASN A 73 -22.29 -7.06 -8.44
CA ASN A 73 -21.72 -8.42 -8.35
C ASN A 73 -21.36 -9.01 -9.73
N CYS A 74 -20.85 -8.17 -10.62
CA CYS A 74 -20.52 -8.56 -11.99
C CYS A 74 -19.00 -8.72 -12.18
N MET A 75 -18.23 -8.84 -11.10
CA MET A 75 -16.81 -9.19 -11.13
C MET A 75 -16.68 -10.71 -11.19
N ASP A 76 -15.98 -11.22 -12.19
CA ASP A 76 -15.55 -12.61 -12.28
C ASP A 76 -14.04 -12.67 -12.01
N ASP A 77 -13.56 -13.85 -11.63
CA ASP A 77 -12.16 -14.06 -11.24
C ASP A 77 -11.20 -13.72 -12.39
N ASP A 78 -11.59 -13.98 -13.63
CA ASP A 78 -10.82 -13.61 -14.84
C ASP A 78 -10.62 -12.09 -14.94
N TYR A 79 -11.69 -11.31 -14.73
CA TYR A 79 -11.57 -9.85 -14.77
C TYR A 79 -10.75 -9.31 -13.60
N VAL A 80 -10.92 -9.85 -12.39
CA VAL A 80 -10.10 -9.47 -11.23
C VAL A 80 -8.63 -9.76 -11.50
N THR A 81 -8.31 -10.93 -12.05
CA THR A 81 -6.95 -11.35 -12.42
C THR A 81 -6.34 -10.43 -13.48
N ASN A 82 -7.12 -10.02 -14.47
CA ASN A 82 -6.68 -9.07 -15.49
C ASN A 82 -6.39 -7.68 -14.89
N LEU A 83 -7.26 -7.18 -14.02
CA LEU A 83 -7.01 -5.91 -13.30
C LEU A 83 -5.77 -6.02 -12.40
N MET A 84 -5.58 -7.12 -11.68
CA MET A 84 -4.38 -7.35 -10.88
C MET A 84 -3.12 -7.41 -11.74
N SER A 85 -3.19 -8.04 -12.91
CA SER A 85 -2.07 -8.05 -13.86
C SER A 85 -1.69 -6.62 -14.30
N ARG A 86 -2.67 -5.72 -14.45
CA ARG A 86 -2.41 -4.29 -14.72
C ARG A 86 -1.76 -3.59 -13.53
N VAL A 87 -2.24 -3.82 -12.31
CA VAL A 87 -1.63 -3.30 -11.07
C VAL A 87 -0.17 -3.75 -10.97
N LEU A 88 0.09 -5.05 -11.16
CA LEU A 88 1.43 -5.62 -11.11
C LEU A 88 2.34 -5.08 -12.21
N GLN A 89 1.82 -4.85 -13.42
CA GLN A 89 2.59 -4.22 -14.48
C GLN A 89 3.05 -2.81 -14.09
N ILE A 90 2.16 -2.02 -13.47
CA ILE A 90 2.50 -0.67 -13.02
C ILE A 90 3.53 -0.71 -11.88
N ILE A 91 3.42 -1.68 -10.98
CA ILE A 91 4.40 -1.91 -9.91
C ILE A 91 5.78 -2.29 -10.49
N ARG A 92 5.82 -3.09 -11.57
CA ARG A 92 7.07 -3.54 -12.20
C ARG A 92 7.79 -2.41 -12.93
N GLU A 93 7.04 -1.56 -13.62
CA GLU A 93 7.56 -0.49 -14.44
C GLU A 93 8.04 0.70 -13.59
N SER A 94 8.98 1.48 -14.12
CA SER A 94 9.61 2.57 -13.36
C SER A 94 8.60 3.66 -12.99
N CYS A 95 8.83 4.36 -11.86
CA CYS A 95 8.10 5.58 -11.50
C CYS A 95 8.13 6.68 -12.59
N SER A 96 9.07 6.59 -13.55
CA SER A 96 9.18 7.48 -14.71
C SER A 96 8.31 7.05 -15.90
N THR A 97 7.75 5.85 -15.90
CA THR A 97 6.98 5.29 -17.03
C THR A 97 5.51 5.69 -16.96
N TYR A 98 4.95 5.79 -15.76
CA TYR A 98 3.57 6.20 -15.55
C TYR A 98 3.50 7.50 -14.74
N SER A 99 2.55 8.37 -15.11
CA SER A 99 2.28 9.57 -14.34
C SER A 99 1.78 9.25 -12.93
N VAL A 100 1.89 10.21 -12.01
CA VAL A 100 1.39 10.09 -10.63
C VAL A 100 -0.09 9.72 -10.62
N ASN A 101 -0.91 10.36 -11.47
CA ASN A 101 -2.35 10.12 -11.55
C ASN A 101 -2.67 8.66 -11.91
N VAL A 102 -1.96 8.07 -12.88
CA VAL A 102 -2.17 6.66 -13.24
C VAL A 102 -1.89 5.74 -12.06
N ARG A 103 -0.81 5.99 -11.31
CA ARG A 103 -0.49 5.22 -10.11
C ARG A 103 -1.57 5.35 -9.05
N GLU A 104 -2.10 6.56 -8.82
CA GLU A 104 -3.20 6.77 -7.88
C GLU A 104 -4.49 6.05 -8.28
N ILE A 105 -4.82 6.01 -9.58
CA ILE A 105 -5.98 5.26 -10.09
C ILE A 105 -5.81 3.78 -9.76
N TYR A 106 -4.67 3.17 -10.12
CA TYR A 106 -4.49 1.74 -9.85
C TYR A 106 -4.28 1.41 -8.39
N PHE A 107 -3.79 2.35 -7.58
CA PHE A 107 -3.82 2.22 -6.14
C PHE A 107 -5.26 2.14 -5.62
N LYS A 108 -6.16 3.02 -6.08
CA LYS A 108 -7.60 2.96 -5.75
C LYS A 108 -8.23 1.65 -6.24
N VAL A 109 -7.87 1.16 -7.42
CA VAL A 109 -8.31 -0.16 -7.91
C VAL A 109 -7.84 -1.26 -6.95
N LEU A 110 -6.56 -1.26 -6.57
CA LEU A 110 -6.03 -2.22 -5.61
C LEU A 110 -6.78 -2.17 -4.28
N CYS A 111 -7.13 -0.99 -3.75
CA CYS A 111 -7.99 -0.86 -2.56
C CYS A 111 -9.32 -1.58 -2.72
N LEU A 112 -9.99 -1.40 -3.86
CA LEU A 112 -11.27 -2.03 -4.16
C LEU A 112 -11.13 -3.56 -4.26
N LEU A 113 -10.06 -4.03 -4.89
CA LEU A 113 -9.80 -5.46 -5.05
C LEU A 113 -9.45 -6.13 -3.72
N ILE A 114 -8.60 -5.53 -2.89
CA ILE A 114 -8.26 -6.06 -1.55
C ILE A 114 -9.52 -6.26 -0.71
N LYS A 115 -10.43 -5.29 -0.74
CA LYS A 115 -11.66 -5.35 0.06
C LYS A 115 -12.62 -6.46 -0.38
N ARG A 116 -12.62 -6.84 -1.66
CA ARG A 116 -13.65 -7.72 -2.24
C ARG A 116 -13.14 -9.09 -2.69
N PHE A 117 -11.87 -9.17 -3.08
CA PHE A 117 -11.21 -10.34 -3.65
C PHE A 117 -9.81 -10.56 -3.01
N PRO A 118 -9.69 -10.60 -1.68
CA PRO A 118 -8.39 -10.64 -1.00
C PRO A 118 -7.55 -11.87 -1.39
N HIS A 119 -8.17 -13.03 -1.63
CA HIS A 119 -7.47 -14.25 -2.06
C HIS A 119 -6.78 -14.09 -3.42
N ILE A 120 -7.49 -13.62 -4.44
CA ILE A 120 -6.92 -13.42 -5.80
C ILE A 120 -5.80 -12.38 -5.75
N VAL A 121 -6.00 -11.31 -4.96
CA VAL A 121 -4.97 -10.29 -4.76
C VAL A 121 -3.70 -10.90 -4.14
N TRP A 122 -3.85 -11.70 -3.08
CA TRP A 122 -2.72 -12.34 -2.41
C TRP A 122 -2.00 -13.35 -3.30
N GLU A 123 -2.73 -14.21 -4.01
CA GLU A 123 -2.18 -15.20 -4.95
C GLU A 123 -1.32 -14.52 -6.02
N GLN A 124 -1.83 -13.45 -6.63
CA GLN A 124 -1.10 -12.70 -7.65
C GLN A 124 0.13 -11.97 -7.08
N LEU A 125 0.04 -11.41 -5.88
CA LEU A 125 1.14 -10.69 -5.23
C LEU A 125 2.26 -11.63 -4.76
N SER A 126 1.92 -12.72 -4.09
CA SER A 126 2.89 -13.72 -3.62
C SER A 126 3.63 -14.35 -4.81
N SER A 127 2.91 -14.77 -5.85
CA SER A 127 3.51 -15.30 -7.09
C SER A 127 4.41 -14.29 -7.80
N PHE A 128 4.00 -13.02 -7.85
CA PHE A 128 4.84 -11.96 -8.37
C PHE A 128 6.10 -11.78 -7.53
N TYR A 129 5.97 -11.76 -6.21
CA TYR A 129 7.11 -11.59 -5.31
C TYR A 129 8.09 -12.76 -5.47
N ASP A 130 7.61 -14.01 -5.51
CA ASP A 130 8.48 -15.19 -5.68
C ASP A 130 9.29 -15.16 -6.99
N SER A 131 8.69 -14.63 -8.07
CA SER A 131 9.32 -14.56 -9.39
C SER A 131 10.10 -13.26 -9.67
N ALA A 132 9.93 -12.22 -8.86
CA ALA A 132 10.53 -10.91 -9.09
C ALA A 132 12.02 -10.87 -8.70
N THR A 133 12.79 -10.09 -9.46
CA THR A 133 14.20 -9.75 -9.13
C THR A 133 14.26 -8.71 -8.01
N ASN A 134 15.37 -8.63 -7.27
CA ASN A 134 15.53 -7.65 -6.16
C ASN A 134 15.19 -6.20 -6.58
N ILE A 135 15.59 -5.76 -7.78
CA ILE A 135 15.27 -4.41 -8.30
C ILE A 135 13.76 -4.21 -8.47
N GLN A 136 13.02 -5.27 -8.82
CA GLN A 136 11.57 -5.24 -8.95
C GLN A 136 10.86 -5.35 -7.60
N LEU A 137 11.56 -5.68 -6.51
CA LEU A 137 10.99 -5.77 -5.16
C LEU A 137 11.07 -4.46 -4.39
N ASP A 138 12.10 -3.65 -4.64
CA ASP A 138 12.26 -2.34 -3.98
C ASP A 138 11.15 -1.36 -4.40
N ARG A 139 10.64 -1.46 -5.63
CA ARG A 139 9.59 -0.59 -6.20
C ARG A 139 8.16 -0.81 -5.64
N PRO A 140 7.71 -2.06 -5.41
CA PRO A 140 6.40 -2.32 -4.81
C PRO A 140 6.20 -1.67 -3.45
N LEU A 141 7.25 -1.50 -2.66
CA LEU A 141 7.13 -0.91 -1.31
C LEU A 141 6.60 0.53 -1.37
N ASP A 142 7.07 1.32 -2.33
CA ASP A 142 6.60 2.69 -2.54
C ASP A 142 5.12 2.75 -2.94
N PHE A 143 4.68 1.78 -3.74
CA PHE A 143 3.31 1.72 -4.28
C PHE A 143 2.30 1.07 -3.33
N LEU A 144 2.72 0.03 -2.60
CA LEU A 144 1.89 -0.76 -1.69
C LEU A 144 1.87 -0.18 -0.27
N ALA A 145 2.85 0.65 0.08
CA ALA A 145 2.94 1.37 1.33
C ALA A 145 3.30 2.85 1.11
N PRO A 146 2.51 3.62 0.33
CA PRO A 146 2.78 5.05 0.05
C PRO A 146 2.80 5.91 1.32
N ASN A 147 2.14 5.40 2.36
CA ASN A 147 2.10 5.92 3.72
C ASN A 147 3.48 5.96 4.43
N ILE A 148 4.43 5.13 4.00
CA ILE A 148 5.83 5.18 4.51
C ILE A 148 6.54 6.42 3.97
N ILE A 149 6.22 6.82 2.73
CA ILE A 149 7.00 7.81 1.99
C ILE A 149 6.51 9.24 2.23
N THR A 150 5.23 9.38 2.55
CA THR A 150 4.54 10.67 2.66
C THR A 150 3.96 10.86 4.06
N ALA A 151 4.83 10.94 5.07
CA ALA A 151 4.45 11.35 6.42
C ALA A 151 4.18 12.87 6.46
N HIS A 152 3.19 13.33 5.69
CA HIS A 152 2.85 14.75 5.64
C HIS A 152 1.94 15.15 6.81
N THR A 153 1.13 14.25 7.38
CA THR A 153 0.37 14.46 8.63
C THR A 153 -0.02 13.12 9.26
N ASP A 154 -0.35 13.07 10.57
CA ASP A 154 -1.10 11.98 11.23
C ASP A 154 -0.40 10.62 11.49
N PHE A 155 0.92 10.57 11.71
CA PHE A 155 1.66 9.33 12.05
C PHE A 155 1.41 8.19 11.05
N VAL A 156 1.29 8.54 9.78
CA VAL A 156 0.88 7.62 8.72
C VAL A 156 1.92 6.51 8.51
N HIS A 157 3.20 6.78 8.83
CA HIS A 157 4.29 5.80 8.74
C HIS A 157 4.16 4.65 9.72
N VAL A 158 3.54 4.83 10.90
CA VAL A 158 3.39 3.76 11.90
C VAL A 158 2.08 2.97 11.77
N LYS A 159 1.16 3.42 10.90
CA LYS A 159 -0.11 2.73 10.63
C LYS A 159 0.10 1.56 9.69
N SER A 160 -0.90 0.68 9.63
CA SER A 160 -0.93 -0.42 8.67
C SER A 160 -0.93 0.11 7.23
N GLY A 161 -0.14 -0.52 6.36
CA GLY A 161 -0.25 -0.41 4.92
C GLY A 161 -1.52 -1.10 4.40
N ILE A 162 -1.82 -0.94 3.12
CA ILE A 162 -3.10 -1.40 2.56
C ILE A 162 -3.24 -2.93 2.58
N LEU A 163 -2.14 -3.65 2.37
CA LEU A 163 -2.13 -5.11 2.34
C LEU A 163 -2.45 -5.75 3.69
N PHE A 164 -2.32 -5.02 4.80
CA PHE A 164 -2.74 -5.53 6.11
C PHE A 164 -4.24 -5.80 6.19
N GLN A 165 -5.05 -5.18 5.32
CA GLN A 165 -6.48 -5.48 5.24
C GLN A 165 -6.75 -6.91 4.76
N ILE A 166 -5.85 -7.49 3.95
CA ILE A 166 -5.93 -8.90 3.53
C ILE A 166 -5.77 -9.81 4.74
N MET A 167 -4.92 -9.43 5.70
CA MET A 167 -4.63 -10.18 6.92
C MET A 167 -5.78 -10.21 7.94
N GLN A 168 -6.91 -9.55 7.64
CA GLN A 168 -8.12 -9.62 8.47
C GLN A 168 -8.90 -10.91 8.23
N ASP A 169 -8.67 -11.59 7.10
CA ASP A 169 -9.16 -12.95 6.86
C ASP A 169 -8.17 -13.94 7.47
N GLU A 170 -8.61 -14.75 8.45
CA GLU A 170 -7.73 -15.69 9.14
C GLU A 170 -7.15 -16.76 8.21
N VAL A 171 -7.87 -17.17 7.16
CA VAL A 171 -7.36 -18.18 6.20
C VAL A 171 -6.21 -17.58 5.40
N ILE A 172 -6.40 -16.38 4.84
CA ILE A 172 -5.36 -15.73 4.04
C ILE A 172 -4.19 -15.30 4.94
N LYS A 173 -4.47 -14.91 6.18
CA LYS A 173 -3.42 -14.61 7.16
C LYS A 173 -2.49 -15.80 7.39
N ASP A 174 -3.04 -16.99 7.58
CA ASP A 174 -2.24 -18.20 7.76
C ASP A 174 -1.43 -18.52 6.49
N GLU A 175 -2.04 -18.41 5.30
CA GLU A 175 -1.34 -18.55 4.02
C GLU A 175 -0.19 -17.54 3.86
N CYS A 176 -0.39 -16.28 4.23
CA CYS A 176 0.64 -15.24 4.20
C CYS A 176 1.81 -15.54 5.13
N LEU A 177 1.52 -16.02 6.35
CA LEU A 177 2.54 -16.34 7.33
C LEU A 177 3.34 -17.58 6.92
N ASP A 178 2.66 -18.59 6.37
CA ASP A 178 3.33 -19.80 5.87
C ASP A 178 4.20 -19.50 4.65
N TRP A 179 3.71 -18.70 3.71
CA TRP A 179 4.53 -18.17 2.61
C TRP A 179 5.74 -17.37 3.11
N ALA A 180 5.59 -16.60 4.20
CA ALA A 180 6.70 -15.87 4.77
C ALA A 180 7.77 -16.79 5.40
N LYS A 181 7.37 -17.92 5.98
CA LYS A 181 8.28 -18.91 6.56
C LYS A 181 9.10 -19.67 5.50
N GLU A 182 8.65 -19.76 4.26
CA GLU A 182 9.40 -20.40 3.17
C GLU A 182 10.71 -19.65 2.83
N ASN A 183 10.70 -18.32 2.95
CA ASN A 183 11.88 -17.48 2.81
C ASN A 183 11.85 -16.32 3.82
N PRO A 184 12.20 -16.61 5.09
CA PRO A 184 11.89 -15.71 6.20
C PRO A 184 12.71 -14.41 6.20
N GLU A 185 13.92 -14.42 5.61
CA GLU A 185 14.70 -13.20 5.42
C GLU A 185 14.00 -12.25 4.44
N ARG A 186 13.54 -12.77 3.31
CA ARG A 186 12.98 -11.94 2.24
C ARG A 186 11.51 -11.60 2.50
N ASN A 187 10.70 -12.62 2.74
CA ASN A 187 9.25 -12.52 2.81
C ASN A 187 8.80 -11.95 4.17
N GLY A 188 9.52 -12.28 5.26
CA GLY A 188 9.29 -11.66 6.57
C GLY A 188 9.51 -10.15 6.54
N ALA A 189 10.57 -9.68 5.86
CA ALA A 189 10.79 -8.26 5.64
C ALA A 189 9.63 -7.64 4.84
N PHE A 190 9.15 -8.28 3.78
CA PHE A 190 7.99 -7.78 3.04
C PHE A 190 6.75 -7.60 3.93
N LEU A 191 6.44 -8.54 4.82
CA LEU A 191 5.32 -8.39 5.77
C LEU A 191 5.52 -7.17 6.70
N CYS A 192 6.75 -6.94 7.18
CA CYS A 192 7.07 -5.78 8.03
C CYS A 192 6.71 -4.43 7.38
N SER A 193 6.72 -4.35 6.04
CA SER A 193 6.44 -3.11 5.33
C SER A 193 5.01 -2.60 5.49
N PHE A 194 4.03 -3.47 5.73
CA PHE A 194 2.62 -3.07 5.79
C PHE A 194 1.93 -3.38 7.10
N TYR A 195 2.57 -4.08 8.04
CA TYR A 195 1.99 -4.26 9.37
C TYR A 195 1.91 -2.93 10.15
N PRO A 196 0.85 -2.71 10.95
CA PRO A 196 0.81 -1.58 11.87
C PRO A 196 1.94 -1.73 12.88
N VAL A 197 2.70 -0.67 13.16
CA VAL A 197 3.89 -0.73 14.03
C VAL A 197 3.55 -0.34 15.47
N LEU A 198 2.83 0.77 15.65
CA LEU A 198 2.43 1.29 16.95
C LEU A 198 0.91 1.27 17.11
N GLU A 199 0.45 1.06 18.34
CA GLU A 199 -0.93 1.31 18.72
C GLU A 199 -1.08 2.77 19.16
N ILE A 200 -1.86 3.55 18.39
CA ILE A 200 -2.12 4.97 18.67
C ILE A 200 -3.61 5.16 18.96
N GLU A 201 -3.91 5.72 20.12
CA GLU A 201 -5.25 6.15 20.50
C GLU A 201 -5.40 7.66 20.26
N LYS A 202 -6.38 8.05 19.42
CA LYS A 202 -6.75 9.46 19.24
C LYS A 202 -7.77 9.84 20.32
N PHE A 203 -7.50 10.90 21.09
CA PHE A 203 -8.40 11.31 22.16
C PHE A 203 -9.64 12.05 21.65
N LYS A 204 -9.58 12.75 20.50
CA LYS A 204 -10.72 13.40 19.85
C LYS A 204 -10.55 13.49 18.34
N GLU A 205 -11.65 13.35 17.62
CA GLU A 205 -11.71 13.56 16.18
C GLU A 205 -11.51 15.05 15.87
N GLY A 206 -10.48 15.40 15.09
CA GLY A 206 -10.17 16.76 14.67
C GLY A 206 -9.06 17.48 15.42
N ASP A 207 -8.49 16.89 16.48
CA ASP A 207 -7.39 17.48 17.24
C ASP A 207 -6.07 16.78 16.90
N LYS A 208 -5.25 17.41 16.05
CA LYS A 208 -4.01 16.82 15.51
C LYS A 208 -2.95 16.57 16.58
N ASP A 209 -3.06 17.25 17.72
CA ASP A 209 -2.04 17.26 18.78
C ASP A 209 -2.40 16.35 19.96
N ASN A 210 -3.52 15.62 19.90
CA ASN A 210 -4.01 14.79 21.01
C ASN A 210 -4.11 13.30 20.61
N TYR A 211 -2.94 12.66 20.55
CA TYR A 211 -2.79 11.22 20.41
C TYR A 211 -1.94 10.65 21.56
N LYS A 212 -2.18 9.38 21.92
CA LYS A 212 -1.34 8.64 22.86
C LYS A 212 -0.87 7.36 22.22
N VAL A 213 0.44 7.15 22.26
CA VAL A 213 1.06 5.87 21.94
C VAL A 213 0.81 4.93 23.12
N LYS A 214 0.20 3.78 22.87
CA LYS A 214 -0.01 2.73 23.87
C LYS A 214 1.18 1.76 23.95
N GLY A 215 1.95 1.67 22.87
CA GLY A 215 3.09 0.77 22.73
C GLY A 215 3.16 0.21 21.31
N TRP A 216 3.90 -0.88 21.16
CA TRP A 216 3.93 -1.66 19.92
C TRP A 216 2.56 -2.28 19.64
N HIS A 217 2.16 -2.30 18.38
CA HIS A 217 0.90 -2.93 17.99
C HIS A 217 0.98 -4.45 18.24
N PRO A 218 -0.04 -5.12 18.85
CA PRO A 218 0.04 -6.55 19.19
C PRO A 218 0.36 -7.46 17.99
N LYS A 219 -0.26 -7.18 16.84
CA LYS A 219 0.05 -7.91 15.59
C LYS A 219 1.46 -7.69 15.07
N PHE A 220 2.09 -6.58 15.42
CA PHE A 220 3.49 -6.34 15.11
C PHE A 220 4.41 -7.14 16.01
N ILE A 221 4.08 -7.24 17.31
CA ILE A 221 4.81 -8.07 18.26
C ILE A 221 4.83 -9.53 17.77
N GLU A 222 3.67 -10.08 17.39
CA GLU A 222 3.57 -11.43 16.80
C GLU A 222 4.52 -11.61 15.59
N LEU A 223 4.56 -10.60 14.70
CA LEU A 223 5.43 -10.64 13.51
C LEU A 223 6.92 -10.57 13.88
N VAL A 224 7.28 -9.74 14.86
CA VAL A 224 8.67 -9.57 15.33
C VAL A 224 9.15 -10.79 16.09
N GLU A 225 8.29 -11.47 16.84
CA GLU A 225 8.62 -12.73 17.50
C GLU A 225 8.98 -13.82 16.48
N GLU A 226 8.31 -13.85 15.33
CA GLU A 226 8.57 -14.83 14.27
C GLU A 226 9.81 -14.48 13.42
N PHE A 227 9.96 -13.21 13.03
CA PHE A 227 10.95 -12.79 12.02
C PHE A 227 12.04 -11.83 12.53
N GLY A 228 11.97 -11.36 13.78
CA GLY A 228 12.88 -10.35 14.34
C GLY A 228 14.34 -10.79 14.50
N GLN A 229 14.64 -12.06 14.23
CA GLN A 229 16.02 -12.58 14.21
C GLN A 229 16.77 -12.34 12.88
N TYR A 230 16.06 -11.96 11.80
CA TYR A 230 16.66 -11.77 10.47
C TYR A 230 17.09 -10.31 10.24
N ASP A 231 18.26 -10.09 9.65
CA ASP A 231 18.81 -8.73 9.44
C ASP A 231 17.97 -7.89 8.46
N THR A 232 17.44 -8.54 7.43
CA THR A 232 16.54 -7.92 6.44
C THR A 232 15.25 -7.43 7.07
N PHE A 233 14.70 -8.18 8.03
CA PHE A 233 13.52 -7.77 8.80
C PHE A 233 13.82 -6.51 9.63
N ILE A 234 14.94 -6.50 10.34
CA ILE A 234 15.38 -5.34 11.14
C ILE A 234 15.61 -4.12 10.23
N THR A 235 16.24 -4.31 9.08
CA THR A 235 16.44 -3.25 8.09
C THR A 235 15.10 -2.66 7.63
N GLN A 236 14.10 -3.50 7.37
CA GLN A 236 12.77 -3.02 7.00
C GLN A 236 12.07 -2.30 8.16
N LEU A 237 12.24 -2.79 9.39
CA LEU A 237 11.70 -2.14 10.58
C LEU A 237 12.30 -0.74 10.78
N ASP A 238 13.60 -0.57 10.54
CA ASP A 238 14.24 0.75 10.58
C ASP A 238 13.60 1.73 9.60
N GLN A 239 13.32 1.29 8.36
CA GLN A 239 12.61 2.10 7.37
C GLN A 239 11.18 2.47 7.80
N ARG A 240 10.56 1.69 8.69
CA ARG A 240 9.21 1.98 9.22
C ARG A 240 9.24 3.00 10.35
N ILE A 241 10.35 3.09 11.08
CA ILE A 241 10.55 4.03 12.19
C ILE A 241 10.98 5.40 11.68
N GLU A 242 11.86 5.43 10.68
CA GLU A 242 12.40 6.67 10.14
C GLU A 242 11.50 7.22 9.01
N PRO A 243 10.81 8.36 9.22
CA PRO A 243 10.03 8.96 8.15
C PRO A 243 10.97 9.45 7.03
N SER A 244 10.68 9.13 5.78
CA SER A 244 11.47 9.60 4.63
C SER A 244 11.18 11.06 4.27
N SER A 245 10.12 11.65 4.80
CA SER A 245 9.70 13.04 4.56
C SER A 245 8.93 13.60 5.75
N TRP A 246 9.08 14.89 6.05
CA TRP A 246 8.34 15.62 7.08
C TRP A 246 8.15 17.08 6.64
N MET A 247 7.10 17.76 7.12
CA MET A 247 6.84 19.16 6.74
C MET A 247 7.71 20.16 7.51
N ASP A 248 7.91 19.95 8.82
CA ASP A 248 8.60 20.92 9.69
C ASP A 248 9.75 20.26 10.45
N SER A 249 9.40 19.49 11.47
CA SER A 249 10.35 18.77 12.31
C SER A 249 10.13 17.26 12.18
N PRO A 250 11.21 16.48 12.07
CA PRO A 250 11.13 15.02 12.16
C PRO A 250 10.91 14.56 13.61
N ILE A 251 11.18 15.40 14.62
CA ILE A 251 11.13 15.02 16.04
C ILE A 251 9.80 14.35 16.42
N PRO A 252 8.61 14.94 16.15
CA PRO A 252 7.35 14.32 16.57
C PRO A 252 7.15 12.91 15.99
N TYR A 253 7.72 12.61 14.82
CA TYR A 253 7.56 11.32 14.15
C TYR A 253 8.46 10.22 14.70
N ILE A 254 9.56 10.59 15.37
CA ILE A 254 10.54 9.64 15.94
C ILE A 254 10.46 9.58 17.48
N ASP A 255 10.05 10.66 18.14
CA ASP A 255 9.94 10.75 19.61
C ASP A 255 8.93 9.75 20.18
N ILE A 256 7.88 9.45 19.41
CA ILE A 256 6.85 8.44 19.72
C ILE A 256 7.41 7.03 19.93
N PHE A 257 8.63 6.76 19.46
CA PHE A 257 9.29 5.46 19.61
C PHE A 257 10.17 5.35 20.85
N ILE A 258 10.42 6.43 21.60
CA ILE A 258 11.31 6.38 22.78
C ILE A 258 10.81 5.36 23.80
N GLU A 259 9.55 5.46 24.23
CA GLU A 259 8.97 4.53 25.20
C GLU A 259 8.93 3.08 24.67
N PRO A 260 8.35 2.81 23.46
CA PRO A 260 8.37 1.46 22.87
C PRO A 260 9.77 0.85 22.73
N LEU A 261 10.77 1.63 22.29
CA LEU A 261 12.14 1.14 22.14
C LEU A 261 12.82 0.89 23.49
N SER A 262 12.52 1.71 24.50
CA SER A 262 13.01 1.49 25.87
C SER A 262 12.54 0.14 26.41
N GLU A 263 11.24 -0.15 26.29
CA GLU A 263 10.63 -1.43 26.69
C GLU A 263 11.34 -2.61 26.03
N TRP A 264 11.45 -2.59 24.70
CA TRP A 264 12.11 -3.69 23.97
C TRP A 264 13.62 -3.79 24.24
N SER A 265 14.30 -2.68 24.57
CA SER A 265 15.73 -2.70 24.87
C SER A 265 16.09 -3.44 26.17
N GLU A 266 15.14 -3.53 27.09
CA GLU A 266 15.29 -4.16 28.40
C GLU A 266 14.80 -5.62 28.37
N GLU A 267 13.60 -5.85 27.84
CA GLU A 267 12.85 -7.09 28.12
C GLU A 267 12.56 -7.97 26.89
N HIS A 268 12.78 -7.51 25.66
CA HIS A 268 12.36 -8.27 24.47
C HIS A 268 13.04 -9.66 24.41
N PRO A 269 12.33 -10.77 24.12
CA PRO A 269 12.92 -12.12 24.19
C PRO A 269 14.07 -12.35 23.19
N ILE A 270 13.96 -11.79 21.98
CA ILE A 270 14.98 -11.91 20.93
C ILE A 270 16.16 -10.96 21.23
N PRO A 271 17.39 -11.48 21.44
CA PRO A 271 18.57 -10.65 21.74
C PRO A 271 18.91 -9.62 20.65
N LYS A 272 18.66 -9.99 19.39
CA LYS A 272 18.89 -9.11 18.23
C LYS A 272 18.01 -7.86 18.29
N ILE A 273 16.72 -8.04 18.57
CA ILE A 273 15.78 -6.93 18.79
C ILE A 273 16.17 -6.12 20.02
N ARG A 274 16.53 -6.74 21.16
CA ARG A 274 16.99 -5.97 22.35
C ARG A 274 18.17 -5.05 22.02
N ASN A 275 19.16 -5.57 21.31
CA ASN A 275 20.36 -4.80 20.95
C ASN A 275 20.02 -3.70 19.96
N TRP A 276 19.28 -4.03 18.92
CA TRP A 276 18.78 -3.08 17.93
C TRP A 276 17.96 -1.95 18.58
N SER A 277 17.00 -2.27 19.46
CA SER A 277 16.18 -1.26 20.14
C SER A 277 17.04 -0.34 21.03
N ARG A 278 18.05 -0.89 21.70
CA ARG A 278 18.99 -0.08 22.50
C ARG A 278 19.83 0.86 21.64
N GLU A 279 20.27 0.41 20.48
CA GLU A 279 21.05 1.23 19.55
C GLU A 279 20.17 2.32 18.93
N ARG A 280 19.00 1.95 18.39
CA ARG A 280 18.03 2.89 17.80
C ARG A 280 17.53 3.93 18.81
N LEU A 281 17.28 3.53 20.07
CA LEU A 281 16.92 4.46 21.15
C LEU A 281 18.02 5.51 21.38
N ARG A 282 19.28 5.09 21.44
CA ARG A 282 20.43 6.02 21.61
C ARG A 282 20.56 6.96 20.41
N GLU A 283 20.35 6.45 19.20
CA GLU A 283 20.40 7.25 17.98
C GLU A 283 19.32 8.32 17.94
N ILE A 284 18.06 7.95 18.24
CA ILE A 284 16.93 8.88 18.31
C ILE A 284 17.16 9.94 19.39
N GLN A 285 17.57 9.54 20.60
CA GLN A 285 17.86 10.50 21.69
C GLN A 285 18.96 11.48 21.31
N ARG A 286 20.06 11.00 20.71
CA ARG A 286 21.15 11.85 20.23
C ARG A 286 20.69 12.79 19.12
N TYR A 287 19.86 12.29 18.21
CA TYR A 287 19.33 13.07 17.11
C TYR A 287 18.43 14.22 17.62
N ILE A 288 17.51 13.93 18.54
CA ILE A 288 16.65 14.94 19.18
C ILE A 288 17.48 15.98 19.94
N GLN A 289 18.49 15.55 20.71
CA GLN A 289 19.37 16.46 21.43
C GLN A 289 20.13 17.40 20.48
N ASN A 290 20.70 16.85 19.40
CA ASN A 290 21.41 17.65 18.40
C ASN A 290 20.50 18.63 17.68
N TRP A 291 19.27 18.22 17.35
CA TRP A 291 18.28 19.08 16.71
C TRP A 291 17.92 20.27 17.60
N ASN A 292 17.67 20.03 18.89
CA ASN A 292 17.37 21.08 19.86
C ASN A 292 18.54 22.05 20.08
N ASN A 293 19.79 21.59 19.96
CA ASN A 293 20.97 22.43 20.09
C ASN A 293 21.29 23.27 18.85
N ASN A 294 20.83 22.86 17.67
CA ASN A 294 21.12 23.51 16.38
C ASN A 294 19.96 24.35 15.84
N SER A 295 18.77 24.23 16.41
CA SER A 295 17.59 25.03 16.05
C SER A 295 17.64 26.38 16.76
N TYR A 296 18.27 27.38 16.14
CA TYR A 296 18.28 28.80 16.53
C TYR A 296 17.41 29.65 15.60
#